data_AF-R7Z8P2-F1
#
_entry.id   AF-R7Z8P2-F1
#
_cell.length_a   1.000
_cell.length_b   1.000
_cell.length_c   1.000
_cell.angle_alpha   90.00
_cell.angle_beta   90.00
_cell.angle_gamma   90.00
#
_symmetry.space_group_name_H-M   'P 1'
#
loop_
_entity.id
_entity.type
_entity.pdbx_description
1 polymer ?
#
loop_
_entity_poly.entity_id
_entity_poly.type
_entity_poly.pdbx_seq_one_letter_code
_entity_poly.pdbx_strand_id
1 'polypeptide(L)' 'MIKVLNYQQRLELLMQCKLKKIRQKELAKLIGTSSAWVSMYFSHPDINISELHERQIIEFVNEK' A
#
# COMPACT_ATOMS: atom_id res chain seq x y z
N MET A 1 -13.20 13.23 2.29
CA MET A 1 -13.32 11.85 1.80
C MET A 1 -12.02 11.50 1.10
N ILE A 2 -11.22 10.62 1.68
CA ILE A 2 -10.06 10.06 0.97
C ILE A 2 -10.64 8.99 0.05
N LYS A 3 -10.58 9.20 -1.26
CA LYS A 3 -10.99 8.20 -2.24
C LYS A 3 -9.93 7.10 -2.27
N VAL A 4 -10.39 5.85 -2.45
CA VAL A 4 -9.49 4.72 -2.69
C VAL A 4 -8.55 5.05 -3.86
N LEU A 5 -7.25 4.75 -3.72
CA LEU A 5 -6.28 5.02 -4.77
C LEU A 5 -6.60 4.19 -6.01
N ASN A 6 -6.53 4.85 -7.17
CA ASN A 6 -6.56 4.13 -8.43
C ASN A 6 -5.23 3.39 -8.66
N TYR A 7 -5.21 2.51 -9.67
CA TYR A 7 -4.02 1.69 -9.93
C TYR A 7 -2.75 2.50 -10.18
N GLN A 8 -2.83 3.62 -10.91
CA GLN A 8 -1.68 4.48 -11.17
C GLN A 8 -1.12 5.09 -9.87
N GLN A 9 -1.99 5.59 -9.00
CA GLN A 9 -1.60 6.13 -7.70
C GLN A 9 -0.99 5.06 -6.78
N ARG A 10 -1.45 3.81 -6.88
CA ARG A 10 -0.81 2.69 -6.16
C ARG A 10 0.61 2.41 -6.67
N LEU A 11 0.86 2.53 -7.96
CA LEU A 11 2.21 2.38 -8.52
C LEU A 11 3.13 3.53 -8.08
N GLU A 12 2.61 4.75 -7.96
CA GLU A 12 3.34 5.89 -7.40
C GLU A 12 3.69 5.63 -5.92
N LEU A 13 2.73 5.14 -5.13
CA LEU A 13 2.95 4.77 -3.73
C LEU A 13 3.97 3.63 -3.59
N LEU A 14 3.95 2.64 -4.49
CA LEU A 14 4.98 1.59 -4.55
C LEU A 14 6.37 2.18 -4.81
N MET A 15 6.47 3.17 -5.70
CA MET A 15 7.73 3.85 -5.99
C MET A 15 8.25 4.58 -4.74
N GLN A 16 7.37 5.26 -4.00
CA GLN A 16 7.73 5.89 -2.73
C GLN A 16 8.22 4.86 -1.70
N CYS A 17 7.55 3.70 -1.61
CA CYS A 17 8.00 2.61 -0.74
C CYS A 17 9.43 2.17 -1.08
N LYS A 18 9.76 2.04 -2.38
CA LYS A 18 11.11 1.68 -2.84
C LYS A 18 12.15 2.74 -2.45
N LEU A 19 11.85 4.02 -2.69
CA LEU A 19 12.74 5.13 -2.35
C LEU A 19 13.01 5.20 -0.84
N LYS A 20 11.98 4.97 -0.03
CA LYS A 20 12.04 4.97 1.44
C LYS A 20 12.50 3.62 2.04
N LYS A 21 12.90 2.65 1.20
CA LYS A 21 13.29 1.29 1.60
C LYS A 21 12.26 0.59 2.51
N ILE A 22 10.98 0.91 2.33
CA ILE A 22 9.86 0.26 3.02
C ILE A 22 9.67 -1.13 2.43
N ARG A 23 9.79 -2.16 3.28
CA ARG A 23 9.62 -3.54 2.84
C ARG A 23 8.14 -3.93 2.90
N GLN A 24 7.68 -4.75 1.95
CA GLN A 24 6.29 -5.24 1.91
C GLN A 24 5.85 -5.93 3.22
N LYS A 25 6.77 -6.60 3.92
CA LYS A 25 6.50 -7.21 5.23
C LYS A 25 6.13 -6.21 6.33
N GLU A 26 6.59 -4.96 6.22
CA GLU A 26 6.23 -3.89 7.16
C GLU A 26 4.79 -3.45 6.93
N LEU A 27 4.42 -3.22 5.67
CA LEU A 27 3.03 -2.91 5.29
C LEU A 27 2.09 -4.06 5.65
N ALA A 28 2.49 -5.30 5.40
CA ALA A 28 1.73 -6.49 5.76
C ALA A 28 1.46 -6.57 7.27
N LYS A 29 2.48 -6.26 8.09
CA LYS A 29 2.33 -6.19 9.55
C LYS A 29 1.40 -5.05 9.99
N LEU A 30 1.44 -3.91 9.31
CA LEU A 30 0.63 -2.74 9.61
C LEU A 30 -0.88 -3.02 9.45
N ILE A 31 -1.27 -3.66 8.36
CA ILE A 31 -2.69 -3.92 8.03
C ILE A 31 -3.15 -5.34 8.35
N GLY A 32 -2.30 -6.15 9.00
CA GLY A 32 -2.64 -7.52 9.41
C GLY A 32 -2.82 -8.51 8.26
N THR A 33 -2.06 -8.35 7.17
CA THR A 33 -2.12 -9.23 5.97
C THR A 33 -0.81 -9.96 5.72
N SER A 34 -0.75 -10.78 4.66
CA SER A 34 0.51 -11.38 4.20
C SER A 34 1.28 -10.44 3.27
N SER A 35 2.60 -10.61 3.17
CA SER A 35 3.42 -9.86 2.20
C SER A 35 3.07 -10.20 0.75
N ALA A 36 2.63 -11.43 0.49
CA ALA A 36 2.13 -11.84 -0.83
C ALA A 36 0.88 -11.05 -1.21
N TRP A 37 -0.05 -10.85 -0.26
CA TRP A 37 -1.24 -10.03 -0.48
C TRP A 37 -0.88 -8.58 -0.80
N VAL A 38 0.08 -7.99 -0.06
CA VAL A 38 0.59 -6.64 -0.36
C VAL A 38 1.21 -6.57 -1.76
N SER A 39 1.95 -7.61 -2.18
CA SER A 39 2.46 -7.68 -3.55
C SER A 39 1.31 -7.70 -4.57
N MET A 40 0.27 -8.50 -4.33
CA MET A 40 -0.89 -8.54 -5.22
C MET A 40 -1.61 -7.20 -5.31
N TYR A 41 -1.79 -6.50 -4.18
CA TYR A 41 -2.39 -5.17 -4.12
C TYR A 41 -1.69 -4.16 -5.04
N PHE A 42 -0.35 -4.17 -5.08
CA PHE A 42 0.41 -3.27 -5.94
C PHE A 42 0.54 -3.75 -7.39
N SER A 43 0.40 -5.05 -7.65
CA SER A 43 0.65 -5.64 -8.97
C SER A 43 -0.61 -5.89 -9.81
N HIS A 44 -1.79 -5.97 -9.19
CA HIS A 44 -3.05 -6.26 -9.89
C HIS A 44 -4.04 -5.09 -9.77
N PRO A 45 -4.62 -4.61 -10.88
CA PRO A 45 -5.59 -3.52 -10.87
C PRO A 45 -6.84 -3.84 -10.05
N ASP A 46 -7.28 -5.09 -10.07
CA ASP A 46 -8.59 -5.53 -9.55
C ASP A 46 -8.60 -5.86 -8.05
N ILE A 47 -7.46 -5.77 -7.37
CA ILE A 47 -7.38 -6.02 -5.94
C ILE A 47 -7.91 -4.81 -5.19
N ASN A 48 -9.04 -5.00 -4.52
CA ASN A 48 -9.63 -4.00 -3.64
C ASN A 48 -9.02 -4.09 -2.24
N ILE A 49 -8.94 -2.93 -1.60
CA ILE A 49 -8.51 -2.77 -0.20
C ILE A 49 -9.58 -1.94 0.54
N SER A 50 -9.68 -2.11 1.85
CA SER A 50 -10.52 -1.22 2.65
C SER A 50 -9.91 0.19 2.70
N GLU A 51 -10.75 1.22 2.71
CA GLU A 51 -10.29 2.62 2.85
C GLU A 51 -9.44 2.84 4.10
N LEU A 52 -9.75 2.12 5.19
CA LEU A 52 -8.99 2.17 6.42
C LEU A 52 -7.56 1.69 6.23
N HIS A 53 -7.38 0.50 5.65
CA HIS A 53 -6.05 -0.08 5.44
C HIS A 53 -5.24 0.73 4.44
N GLU A 54 -5.88 1.24 3.39
CA GLU A 54 -5.18 2.08 2.43
C GLU A 54 -4.69 3.39 3.05
N ARG A 55 -5.52 4.02 3.88
CA ARG A 55 -5.12 5.21 4.65
C ARG A 55 -3.93 4.91 5.56
N GLN A 56 -3.96 3.81 6.29
CA GLN A 56 -2.85 3.40 7.16
C GLN A 56 -1.55 3.24 6.36
N ILE A 57 -1.61 2.61 5.18
CA ILE A 57 -0.43 2.47 4.30
C ILE A 57 0.07 3.85 3.86
N ILE A 58 -0.81 4.74 3.40
CA ILE A 58 -0.43 6.09 2.93
C ILE A 58 0.23 6.90 4.06
N GLU A 59 -0.38 6.93 5.23
CA GLU A 59 0.14 7.62 6.42
C GLU A 59 1.52 7.07 6.78
N PHE A 60 1.66 5.75 6.88
CA PHE A 60 2.92 5.09 7.20
C PHE A 60 4.03 5.39 6.17
N VAL A 61 3.68 5.41 4.88
CA VAL A 61 4.64 5.72 3.82
C VAL A 61 5.04 7.20 3.88
N ASN A 62 4.12 8.11 4.20
CA ASN A 62 4.40 9.54 4.27
C ASN A 62 5.28 9.93 5.47
N GLU A 63 5.08 9.30 6.63
CA GLU A 63 5.80 9.60 7.88
C GLU A 63 7.27 9.12 7.89
N LYS A 64 7.60 8.09 7.09
CA LYS A 64 8.93 7.47 7.09
C LYS A 64 9.94 8.19 6.19
#